data_AF-A0A966BWF7-F1
#
_entry.id   AF-A0A966BWF7-F1
#
_cell.length_a   1.000
_cell.length_b   1.000
_cell.length_c   1.000
_cell.angle_alpha   90.00
_cell.angle_beta   90.00
_cell.angle_gamma   90.00
#
_symmetry.space_group_name_H-M   'P 1'
#
loop_
_entity.id
_entity.type
_entity.pdbx_description
1 polymer ?
#
loop_
_entity_poly.entity_id
_entity_poly.type
_entity_poly.pdbx_seq_one_letter_code
_entity_poly.pdbx_strand_id
1 'polypeptide(L)'
;MYSPDAFKITDENLIEEFISKNPFALLTSENHGKIEVTHLPINRLKDGKLYGHVAKANIHANVDETKEVCFIFRGEHAYISPTYYETNFNVPTWNYGAVHLYGNIKYIHDNEKVWELLNETTEIYEGQNGWKLQKKKDLKI
;
A
#
# COMPACT_ATOMS: atom_id res chain seq x y z
N MET A 1 -2.33 10.48 15.31
CA MET A 1 -2.51 11.84 15.83
C MET A 1 -3.92 12.32 15.50
N TYR A 2 -4.47 13.28 16.24
CA TYR A 2 -5.71 13.94 15.81
C TYR A 2 -5.51 14.52 14.40
N SER A 3 -6.48 14.30 13.51
CA SER A 3 -6.47 14.80 12.13
C SER A 3 -7.61 15.82 11.99
N PRO A 4 -7.35 17.11 12.26
CA PRO A 4 -8.32 18.18 11.99
C PRO A 4 -8.74 18.20 10.52
N ASP A 5 -9.98 18.57 10.23
CA ASP A 5 -10.51 18.65 8.86
C ASP A 5 -9.68 19.54 7.94
N ALA A 6 -9.07 20.60 8.48
CA ALA A 6 -8.18 21.50 7.73
C ALA A 6 -6.94 20.81 7.13
N PHE A 7 -6.54 19.64 7.65
CA PHE A 7 -5.42 18.85 7.15
C PHE A 7 -5.86 17.60 6.38
N LYS A 8 -7.17 17.40 6.21
CA LYS A 8 -7.70 16.26 5.46
C LYS A 8 -7.61 16.55 3.97
N ILE A 9 -6.89 15.70 3.25
CA ILE A 9 -6.84 15.73 1.79
C ILE A 9 -7.97 14.87 1.26
N THR A 10 -8.81 15.45 0.39
CA THR A 10 -9.91 14.74 -0.29
C THR A 10 -9.77 14.75 -1.81
N ASP A 11 -8.73 15.39 -2.35
CA ASP A 11 -8.44 15.38 -3.78
C ASP A 11 -7.94 14.00 -4.19
N GLU A 12 -8.70 13.32 -5.04
CA GLU A 12 -8.41 11.96 -5.49
C GLU A 12 -7.07 11.87 -6.24
N ASN A 13 -6.70 12.89 -7.03
CA ASN A 13 -5.44 12.86 -7.77
C ASN A 13 -4.24 12.93 -6.81
N LEU A 14 -4.32 13.78 -5.78
CA LEU A 14 -3.27 13.85 -4.75
C LEU A 14 -3.18 12.55 -3.95
N ILE A 15 -4.31 11.90 -3.66
CA ILE A 15 -4.35 10.60 -2.97
C ILE A 15 -3.71 9.51 -3.83
N GLU A 16 -4.06 9.44 -5.12
CA GLU A 16 -3.46 8.46 -6.05
C GLU A 16 -1.97 8.71 -6.24
N GLU A 17 -1.54 9.97 -6.38
CA GLU A 17 -0.12 10.32 -6.44
C GLU A 17 0.60 9.85 -5.17
N PHE A 18 0.01 10.10 -4.00
CA PHE A 18 0.57 9.66 -2.72
C PHE A 18 0.71 8.13 -2.64
N ILE A 19 -0.31 7.38 -3.05
CA ILE A 19 -0.27 5.91 -3.09
C ILE A 19 0.85 5.43 -4.01
N SER A 20 0.96 6.01 -5.21
CA SER A 20 1.98 5.62 -6.19
C SER A 20 3.42 5.88 -5.72
N LYS A 21 3.63 6.95 -4.95
CA LYS A 21 4.93 7.29 -4.35
C LYS A 21 5.27 6.45 -3.12
N ASN A 22 4.26 5.89 -2.44
CA ASN A 22 4.43 5.15 -1.19
C ASN A 22 3.78 3.75 -1.26
N PRO A 23 4.09 2.90 -2.26
CA PRO A 23 3.31 1.71 -2.58
C PRO A 23 3.44 0.58 -1.55
N PHE A 24 4.45 0.63 -0.67
CA PHE A 24 4.68 -0.40 0.35
C PHE A 24 3.74 -0.21 1.55
N ALA A 25 2.51 -0.67 1.38
CA ALA A 25 1.44 -0.49 2.34
C ALA A 25 1.49 -1.51 3.49
N LEU A 26 0.82 -1.16 4.58
CA LEU A 26 0.38 -2.07 5.62
C LEU A 26 -1.05 -2.51 5.34
N LEU A 27 -1.26 -3.79 5.05
CA LEU A 27 -2.59 -4.42 5.09
C LEU A 27 -2.92 -4.85 6.50
N THR A 28 -4.10 -4.44 6.97
CA THR A 28 -4.66 -4.83 8.26
C THR A 28 -6.03 -5.47 8.08
N SER A 29 -6.28 -6.53 8.85
CA SER A 29 -7.58 -7.21 8.89
C SER A 29 -7.91 -7.70 10.30
N GLU A 30 -9.20 -7.91 10.56
CA GLU A 30 -9.68 -8.52 11.81
C GLU A 30 -9.92 -10.02 11.61
N ASN A 31 -9.39 -10.81 12.54
CA ASN A 31 -9.59 -12.25 12.59
C ASN A 31 -9.79 -12.72 14.04
N HIS A 32 -11.02 -13.04 14.42
CA HIS A 32 -11.41 -13.54 15.75
C HIS A 32 -10.93 -12.67 16.92
N GLY A 33 -11.14 -11.36 16.83
CA GLY A 33 -10.74 -10.35 17.81
C GLY A 33 -9.26 -9.95 17.74
N LYS A 34 -8.48 -10.54 16.82
CA LYS A 34 -7.07 -10.21 16.61
C LYS A 34 -6.90 -9.39 15.34
N ILE A 35 -6.08 -8.33 15.42
CA ILE A 35 -5.64 -7.59 14.24
C ILE A 35 -4.42 -8.29 13.65
N GLU A 36 -4.54 -8.66 12.39
CA GLU A 36 -3.46 -9.20 11.58
C GLU A 36 -2.86 -8.08 10.72
N VAL A 37 -1.55 -8.13 10.50
CA VAL A 37 -0.82 -7.09 9.76
C VAL A 37 0.18 -7.72 8.79
N THR A 38 0.23 -7.21 7.56
CA THR A 38 1.24 -7.60 6.56
C THR A 38 1.70 -6.37 5.80
N HIS A 39 3.01 -6.24 5.62
CA HIS A 39 3.58 -5.26 4.71
C HIS A 39 3.67 -5.85 3.31
N LEU A 40 3.17 -5.14 2.32
CA LEU A 40 3.23 -5.56 0.93
C LEU A 40 3.11 -4.38 -0.03
N PRO A 41 3.71 -4.47 -1.22
CA PRO A 41 3.47 -3.50 -2.27
C PRO A 41 2.04 -3.60 -2.80
N ILE A 42 1.36 -2.45 -2.92
CA ILE A 42 0.07 -2.28 -3.58
C ILE A 42 0.23 -1.25 -4.68
N ASN A 43 -0.07 -1.64 -5.92
CA ASN A 43 0.12 -0.78 -7.09
C ASN A 43 -1.16 -0.64 -7.90
N ARG A 44 -1.37 0.57 -8.43
CA ARG A 44 -2.35 0.82 -9.47
C ARG A 44 -1.79 0.26 -10.78
N LEU A 45 -2.52 -0.67 -11.40
CA LEU A 45 -2.13 -1.26 -12.67
C LEU A 45 -2.93 -0.66 -13.84
N LYS A 46 -2.59 -1.04 -15.07
CA LYS A 46 -3.11 -0.50 -16.35
C LYS A 46 -4.63 -0.54 -16.48
N ASP A 47 -5.29 -1.45 -15.78
CA ASP A 47 -6.76 -1.56 -15.77
C ASP A 47 -7.44 -0.62 -14.76
N GLY A 48 -6.66 0.21 -14.07
CA GLY A 48 -7.13 1.19 -13.10
C GLY A 48 -7.42 0.62 -11.71
N LYS A 49 -7.10 -0.64 -11.40
CA LYS A 49 -7.32 -1.23 -10.07
C LYS A 49 -6.03 -1.35 -9.26
N LEU A 50 -6.19 -1.44 -7.94
CA LEU A 50 -5.08 -1.71 -7.02
C LEU A 50 -4.87 -3.21 -6.89
N TYR A 51 -3.61 -3.64 -6.99
CA TYR A 51 -3.22 -5.03 -6.84
C TYR A 51 -2.02 -5.16 -5.90
N GLY A 52 -2.05 -6.24 -5.13
CA GLY A 52 -0.92 -6.74 -4.36
C GLY A 52 -0.81 -8.24 -4.53
N HIS A 53 0.26 -8.81 -4.00
CA HIS A 53 0.40 -10.25 -3.92
C HIS A 53 0.99 -10.65 -2.57
N VAL A 54 0.57 -11.82 -2.09
CA VAL A 54 1.13 -12.46 -0.90
C VAL A 54 1.44 -13.91 -1.21
N ALA A 55 2.44 -14.46 -0.53
CA ALA A 55 2.66 -15.90 -0.55
C ALA A 55 1.46 -16.64 0.08
N LYS A 56 1.15 -17.84 -0.39
CA LYS A 56 0.05 -18.67 0.17
C LYS A 56 0.19 -18.97 1.66
N ALA A 57 1.41 -18.92 2.20
CA ALA A 57 1.68 -19.12 3.62
C ALA A 57 1.49 -17.86 4.47
N ASN A 58 1.22 -16.70 3.85
CA ASN A 58 0.94 -15.46 4.56
C ASN A 58 -0.44 -15.52 5.21
N ILE A 59 -0.59 -14.89 6.37
CA ILE A 59 -1.85 -14.82 7.12
C ILE A 59 -2.99 -14.19 6.28
N HIS A 60 -2.69 -13.18 5.46
CA HIS A 60 -3.65 -12.51 4.57
C HIS A 60 -3.89 -13.26 3.25
N ALA A 61 -3.43 -14.50 3.11
CA ALA A 61 -3.71 -15.30 1.91
C ALA A 61 -5.17 -15.80 1.85
N ASN A 62 -5.90 -15.81 2.98
CA ASN A 62 -7.28 -16.32 3.07
C ASN A 62 -8.15 -15.49 4.04
N VAL A 63 -8.12 -14.16 3.93
CA VAL A 63 -9.08 -13.27 4.61
C VAL A 63 -10.47 -13.52 4.00
N ASP A 64 -11.51 -13.42 4.82
CA ASP A 64 -12.88 -13.42 4.32
C ASP A 64 -13.12 -12.21 3.41
N GLU A 65 -13.39 -12.43 2.12
CA GLU A 65 -13.61 -11.37 1.12
C GLU A 65 -14.82 -10.48 1.44
N THR A 66 -15.72 -10.89 2.35
CA THR A 66 -16.84 -10.07 2.81
C THR A 66 -16.48 -9.12 3.93
N LYS A 67 -15.33 -9.32 4.59
CA LYS A 67 -14.85 -8.45 5.67
C LYS A 67 -14.05 -7.27 5.12
N GLU A 68 -14.25 -6.12 5.74
CA GLU A 68 -13.48 -4.92 5.43
C GLU A 68 -12.04 -5.06 5.95
N VAL A 69 -11.09 -4.65 5.13
CA VAL A 69 -9.67 -4.50 5.48
C VAL A 69 -9.27 -3.03 5.35
N CYS A 70 -8.14 -2.68 5.95
CA CYS A 70 -7.54 -1.35 5.77
C CYS A 70 -6.12 -1.45 5.25
N PHE A 71 -5.84 -0.76 4.15
CA PHE A 71 -4.51 -0.52 3.63
C PHE A 71 -4.02 0.85 4.09
N ILE A 72 -2.86 0.90 4.73
CA ILE A 72 -2.24 2.13 5.21
C ILE A 72 -0.98 2.39 4.40
N PHE A 73 -1.02 3.46 3.61
CA PHE A 73 0.13 3.99 2.87
C PHE A 73 0.76 5.09 3.70
N ARG A 74 2.06 5.00 3.94
CA ARG A 74 2.79 5.94 4.80
C ARG A 74 3.79 6.73 3.99
N GLY A 75 3.73 8.04 4.12
CA GLY A 75 4.73 8.95 3.57
C GLY A 75 5.77 9.32 4.61
N GLU A 76 6.52 10.36 4.29
CA GLU A 76 7.50 10.94 5.19
C GLU A 76 6.85 11.47 6.48
N HIS A 77 7.64 11.45 7.55
CA HIS A 77 7.24 12.01 8.83
C HIS A 77 8.44 12.54 9.60
N ALA A 78 8.23 13.60 10.37
CA ALA A 78 9.30 14.24 11.14
C ALA A 78 8.77 14.89 12.41
N TYR A 79 9.58 14.86 13.46
CA TYR A 79 9.37 15.67 14.66
C TYR A 79 9.59 17.15 14.34
N ILE A 80 8.68 18.00 14.80
CA ILE A 80 8.79 19.45 14.67
C ILE A 80 8.98 20.05 16.06
N SER A 81 10.19 20.55 16.28
CA SER A 81 10.57 21.19 17.53
C SER A 81 9.92 22.57 17.67
N PRO A 82 9.38 22.92 18.84
CA PRO A 82 8.84 24.26 19.07
C PRO A 82 9.93 25.34 18.98
N THR A 83 11.22 24.97 19.10
CA THR A 83 12.36 25.90 18.96
C THR A 83 12.50 26.52 17.57
N TYR A 84 11.81 25.99 16.55
CA TYR A 84 11.80 26.57 15.20
C TYR A 84 10.80 27.72 15.05
N TYR A 85 9.96 27.98 16.05
CA TYR A 85 9.00 29.07 16.02
C TYR A 85 9.45 30.21 16.93
N GLU A 86 9.18 31.44 16.51
CA GLU A 86 9.50 32.65 17.28
C GLU A 86 8.53 32.86 18.48
N THR A 87 7.44 32.11 18.54
CA THR A 87 6.39 32.27 19.55
C THR A 87 6.48 31.22 20.66
N ASN A 88 6.44 31.66 21.91
CA ASN A 88 6.54 30.80 23.11
C ASN A 88 5.30 29.91 23.39
N PHE A 89 4.28 29.91 22.54
CA PHE A 89 3.01 29.21 22.76
C PHE A 89 2.82 27.95 21.89
N ASN A 90 3.90 27.38 21.36
CA ASN A 90 3.80 26.18 20.52
C ASN A 90 4.18 24.92 21.29
N VAL A 91 3.38 23.87 21.10
CA VAL A 91 3.65 22.52 21.60
C VAL A 91 4.45 21.73 20.55
N PRO A 92 5.32 20.79 20.97
CA PRO A 92 5.98 19.89 20.03
C PRO A 92 4.96 19.03 19.26
N THR A 93 5.25 18.74 18.00
CA THR A 93 4.37 17.93 17.15
C THR A 93 5.15 17.00 16.21
N TRP A 94 4.44 16.14 15.49
CA TRP A 94 4.97 15.34 14.40
C TRP A 94 4.20 15.65 13.12
N ASN A 95 4.89 16.05 12.06
CA ASN A 95 4.29 16.12 10.73
C ASN A 95 4.37 14.75 10.08
N TYR A 96 3.32 14.34 9.38
CA TYR A 96 3.29 13.08 8.65
C TYR A 96 2.28 13.16 7.50
N GLY A 97 2.49 12.32 6.48
CA GLY A 97 1.47 11.98 5.49
C GLY A 97 1.04 10.52 5.60
N ALA A 98 -0.24 10.25 5.49
CA ALA A 98 -0.78 8.89 5.39
C ALA A 98 -2.09 8.86 4.60
N VAL A 99 -2.29 7.77 3.85
CA VAL A 99 -3.57 7.45 3.21
C VAL A 99 -4.06 6.12 3.77
N HIS A 100 -5.32 6.09 4.21
CA HIS A 100 -5.99 4.86 4.63
C HIS A 100 -7.06 4.52 3.59
N LEU A 101 -6.96 3.34 2.99
CA LEU A 101 -8.00 2.80 2.10
C LEU A 101 -8.72 1.66 2.81
N TYR A 102 -10.03 1.83 2.97
CA TYR A 102 -10.92 0.83 3.53
C TYR A 102 -11.70 0.16 2.41
N GLY A 103 -11.86 -1.15 2.49
CA GLY A 103 -12.66 -1.90 1.53
C GLY A 103 -12.48 -3.40 1.64
N ASN A 104 -13.06 -4.13 0.70
CA ASN A 104 -12.93 -5.58 0.62
C ASN A 104 -11.84 -5.98 -0.39
N ILE A 105 -11.20 -7.12 -0.15
CA ILE A 105 -10.26 -7.70 -1.12
C ILE A 105 -10.92 -8.82 -1.92
N LYS A 106 -10.40 -9.02 -3.13
CA LYS A 106 -10.77 -10.14 -3.99
C LYS A 106 -9.53 -10.90 -4.44
N TYR A 107 -9.50 -12.19 -4.22
CA TYR A 107 -8.43 -13.09 -4.62
C TYR A 107 -8.55 -13.46 -6.09
N ILE A 108 -7.38 -13.56 -6.72
CA ILE A 108 -7.22 -14.01 -8.10
C ILE A 108 -6.39 -15.29 -8.05
N HIS A 109 -6.98 -16.38 -8.52
CA HIS A 109 -6.35 -17.70 -8.56
C HIS A 109 -6.02 -18.17 -9.98
N ASP A 110 -6.47 -17.44 -10.99
CA ASP A 110 -6.13 -17.73 -12.38
C ASP A 110 -4.63 -17.48 -12.61
N ASN A 111 -3.90 -18.54 -13.00
CA ASN A 111 -2.45 -18.49 -13.09
C ASN A 111 -1.95 -17.54 -14.19
N GLU A 112 -2.69 -17.42 -15.30
CA GLU A 112 -2.32 -16.50 -16.37
C GLU A 112 -2.48 -15.06 -15.90
N LYS A 113 -3.62 -14.77 -15.26
CA LYS A 113 -3.87 -13.44 -14.71
C LYS A 113 -2.90 -13.06 -13.61
N VAL A 114 -2.60 -13.97 -12.69
CA VAL A 114 -1.58 -13.74 -11.65
C VAL A 114 -0.23 -13.43 -12.29
N TRP A 115 0.15 -14.16 -13.33
CA TRP A 115 1.43 -13.92 -14.02
C TRP A 115 1.47 -12.55 -14.71
N GLU A 116 0.37 -12.12 -15.36
CA GLU A 116 0.26 -10.79 -15.95
C GLU A 116 0.46 -9.68 -14.91
N LEU A 117 -0.27 -9.78 -13.78
CA LEU A 117 -0.22 -8.79 -12.70
C LEU A 117 1.17 -8.73 -12.06
N LEU A 118 1.82 -9.88 -11.88
CA LEU A 118 3.20 -9.95 -11.39
C LEU A 118 4.18 -9.32 -12.36
N ASN A 119 4.07 -9.63 -13.67
CA ASN A 119 4.95 -9.04 -14.68
C ASN A 119 4.80 -7.52 -14.73
N GLU A 120 3.57 -7.00 -14.69
CA GLU A 120 3.34 -5.55 -14.66
C GLU A 120 3.87 -4.90 -13.38
N THR A 121 3.69 -5.54 -12.23
CA THR A 121 4.28 -5.07 -10.96
C THR A 121 5.80 -5.08 -11.03
N THR A 122 6.42 -6.09 -11.65
CA THR A 122 7.87 -6.12 -11.88
C THR A 122 8.32 -4.97 -12.78
N GLU A 123 7.59 -4.69 -13.88
CA GLU A 123 7.90 -3.56 -14.78
C GLU A 123 7.89 -2.20 -14.05
N ILE A 124 7.00 -2.00 -13.07
CA ILE A 124 6.95 -0.77 -12.27
C ILE A 124 8.26 -0.54 -11.50
N TYR A 125 8.85 -1.59 -10.93
CA TYR A 125 10.04 -1.47 -10.07
C TYR A 125 11.37 -1.59 -10.82
N GLU A 126 11.44 -2.50 -11.79
CA GLU A 126 12.66 -2.76 -12.57
C GLU A 126 12.82 -1.77 -13.74
N GLY A 127 11.71 -1.18 -14.20
CA GLY A 127 11.70 -0.31 -15.37
C GLY A 127 12.01 -1.06 -16.66
N GLN A 128 12.20 -0.31 -17.76
CA GLN A 128 12.35 -0.90 -19.11
C GLN A 128 13.60 -1.77 -19.26
N ASN A 129 14.67 -1.44 -18.53
CA ASN A 129 16.00 -2.05 -18.67
C ASN A 129 16.38 -2.96 -17.49
N GLY A 130 15.49 -3.14 -16.52
CA GLY A 130 15.76 -3.97 -15.36
C GLY A 130 15.48 -5.46 -15.59
N TRP A 131 15.52 -6.22 -14.50
CA TRP A 131 15.26 -7.65 -14.50
C TRP A 131 13.81 -7.96 -14.93
N LYS A 132 13.62 -9.09 -15.60
CA LYS A 132 12.31 -9.51 -16.12
C LYS A 132 11.90 -10.87 -15.57
N LEU A 133 10.61 -10.97 -15.24
CA LEU A 133 10.01 -12.22 -14.81
C LEU A 133 10.07 -13.25 -15.94
N GLN A 134 10.79 -14.36 -15.71
CA GLN A 134 10.88 -15.44 -16.68
C GLN A 134 9.75 -16.44 -16.47
N LYS A 135 9.08 -16.86 -17.55
CA LYS A 135 8.05 -17.90 -17.47
C LYS A 135 8.77 -19.25 -17.43
N LYS A 136 8.32 -20.17 -16.56
CA LYS A 136 8.99 -21.46 -16.33
C LYS A 136 9.22 -22.33 -17.59
N LYS A 137 8.56 -22.04 -18.72
CA LYS A 137 8.83 -22.68 -20.02
C LYS A 137 10.20 -22.31 -20.61
N ASP A 138 10.83 -21.24 -20.13
CA ASP A 138 12.09 -20.72 -20.66
C ASP A 138 13.34 -21.22 -19.91
N LEU A 139 13.13 -21.98 -18.81
CA LEU A 139 14.20 -22.70 -18.14
C LEU A 139 14.40 -24.06 -18.84
N LYS A 140 15.24 -24.07 -19.87
CA LYS A 140 15.85 -25.33 -20.34
C LYS A 140 16.70 -25.86 -19.19
N ILE A 141 16.27 -26.95 -18.57
CA ILE A 141 17.14 -27.84 -17.79
C ILE A 141 18.09 -28.52 -18.77
#